data_AF-A0A528AS37-F1
#
_entry.id   AF-A0A528AS37-F1
#
_cell.length_a   1.000
_cell.length_b   1.000
_cell.length_c   1.000
_cell.angle_alpha   90.00
_cell.angle_beta   90.00
_cell.angle_gamma   90.00
#
_symmetry.space_group_name_H-M   'P 1'
#
loop_
_entity.id
_entity.type
_entity.pdbx_description
1 polymer ?
#
loop_
_entity_poly.entity_id
_entity_poly.type
_entity_poly.pdbx_seq_one_letter_code
_entity_poly.pdbx_strand_id
1 'polypeptide(L)'
;LRDIHDATGYTTVFVTHDQEEALELADRVVVMSQGSIEQVGTADEIYDTPNSPFVYGFIGESSSLPVKVEDGQVWIADRPIGLSAPQA
;
A
#
# COMPACT_ATOMS: atom_id res chain seq x y z
N LEU A 1 -16.57 13.75 -7.70
CA LEU A 1 -15.45 14.08 -8.62
C LEU A 1 -15.36 13.07 -9.76
N ARG A 2 -15.44 11.77 -9.48
CA ARG A 2 -15.40 10.67 -10.48
C ARG A 2 -16.37 10.88 -11.65
N ASP A 3 -17.64 11.15 -11.36
CA ASP A 3 -18.68 11.38 -12.38
C ASP A 3 -18.38 12.50 -13.40
N ILE A 4 -17.64 13.54 -13.01
CA ILE A 4 -17.29 14.66 -13.90
C ILE A 4 -16.14 14.26 -14.84
N HIS A 5 -15.16 13.52 -14.33
CA HIS A 5 -14.05 13.01 -15.14
C HIS A 5 -14.56 11.96 -16.14
N ASP A 6 -15.42 11.05 -15.69
CA ASP A 6 -16.00 10.00 -16.54
C ASP A 6 -16.88 10.58 -17.66
N ALA A 7 -17.62 11.65 -17.36
CA ALA A 7 -18.49 12.31 -18.34
C ALA A 7 -17.73 13.07 -19.44
N THR A 8 -16.47 13.45 -19.22
CA THR A 8 -15.70 14.28 -20.17
C THR A 8 -14.74 13.48 -21.05
N GLY A 9 -14.38 12.26 -20.65
CA GLY A 9 -13.55 11.34 -21.45
C GLY A 9 -12.10 11.81 -21.67
N TYR A 10 -11.63 12.80 -20.91
CA TYR A 10 -10.26 13.28 -20.99
C TYR A 10 -9.32 12.46 -20.09
N THR A 11 -8.08 12.27 -20.55
CA THR A 11 -7.02 11.76 -19.68
C THR A 11 -6.75 12.76 -18.57
N THR A 12 -7.04 12.37 -17.33
CA THR A 12 -6.82 13.20 -16.14
C THR A 12 -5.64 12.66 -15.34
N VAL A 13 -4.76 13.55 -14.91
CA VAL A 13 -3.71 13.26 -13.93
C VAL A 13 -3.83 14.29 -12.82
N PHE A 14 -3.90 13.81 -11.58
CA PHE A 14 -3.89 14.66 -10.40
C PHE A 14 -2.89 14.09 -9.38
N VAL A 15 -2.43 14.95 -8.48
CA VAL A 15 -1.47 14.61 -7.43
C VAL A 15 -2.08 15.07 -6.12
N THR A 16 -2.19 14.14 -5.17
CA THR A 16 -2.74 14.42 -3.84
C THR A 16 -1.84 13.80 -2.78
N HIS A 17 -1.96 14.31 -1.55
CA HIS A 17 -1.40 13.69 -0.36
C HIS A 17 -2.46 12.86 0.38
N ASP A 18 -3.72 12.98 -0.02
CA ASP A 18 -4.84 12.24 0.53
C ASP A 18 -4.93 10.87 -0.16
N GLN A 19 -4.65 9.84 0.61
CA GLN A 19 -4.56 8.47 0.11
C GLN A 19 -5.95 7.92 -0.22
N GLU A 20 -6.95 8.25 0.60
CA GLU A 20 -8.33 7.81 0.43
C GLU A 20 -8.90 8.39 -0.86
N GLU A 21 -8.67 9.68 -1.12
CA GLU A 21 -9.07 10.33 -2.38
C GLU A 21 -8.42 9.65 -3.60
N ALA A 22 -7.14 9.28 -3.52
CA ALA A 22 -6.44 8.64 -4.63
C ALA A 22 -7.02 7.26 -4.97
N LEU A 23 -7.35 6.45 -3.95
CA LEU A 23 -7.94 5.11 -4.14
C LEU A 23 -9.41 5.21 -4.60
N GLU A 24 -10.15 6.18 -4.07
CA GLU A 24 -11.55 6.39 -4.40
C GLU A 24 -11.81 7.04 -5.75
N LEU A 25 -10.82 7.68 -6.38
CA LEU A 25 -11.01 8.43 -7.62
C LEU A 25 -10.26 7.83 -8.81
N ALA A 26 -9.04 7.33 -8.61
CA ALA A 26 -8.18 6.94 -9.72
C ALA A 26 -8.46 5.53 -10.24
N ASP A 27 -8.36 5.34 -11.56
CA ASP A 27 -8.29 3.99 -12.16
C ASP A 27 -6.92 3.35 -11.92
N ARG A 28 -5.88 4.18 -11.87
CA ARG A 28 -4.49 3.79 -11.64
C ARG A 28 -3.82 4.77 -10.70
N VAL A 29 -3.07 4.23 -9.75
CA VAL A 29 -2.33 4.97 -8.74
C VAL A 29 -0.84 4.75 -8.96
N VAL A 30 -0.08 5.85 -8.86
CA VAL A 30 1.39 5.84 -8.91
C VAL A 30 1.89 6.33 -7.56
N VAL A 31 2.50 5.42 -6.79
CA VAL A 31 3.11 5.75 -5.50
C VAL A 31 4.56 6.13 -5.74
N MET A 32 4.98 7.27 -5.21
CA MET A 32 6.32 7.82 -5.39
C MET A 32 6.98 8.14 -4.05
N SER A 33 8.30 7.91 -3.98
CA SER A 33 9.13 8.27 -2.83
C SER A 33 10.49 8.77 -3.33
N GLN A 34 10.99 9.86 -2.74
CA GLN A 34 12.34 10.40 -3.04
C GLN A 34 12.63 10.58 -4.55
N GLY A 35 11.62 10.97 -5.33
CA GLY A 35 11.75 11.15 -6.77
C GLY A 35 11.75 9.86 -7.60
N SER A 36 11.52 8.70 -6.98
CA SER A 36 11.41 7.39 -7.61
C SER A 36 9.97 6.86 -7.52
N ILE A 37 9.57 6.04 -8.49
CA ILE A 37 8.29 5.31 -8.45
C ILE A 37 8.49 4.04 -7.62
N GLU A 38 7.71 3.88 -6.57
CA GLU A 38 7.72 2.71 -5.70
C GLU A 38 6.79 1.62 -6.24
N GLN A 39 5.59 2.02 -6.67
CA GLN A 39 4.61 1.09 -7.23
C GLN A 39 3.65 1.81 -8.19
N VAL A 40 3.20 1.07 -9.21
CA VAL A 40 2.12 1.48 -10.10
C VAL A 40 1.14 0.33 -10.19
N GLY A 41 -0.15 0.62 -10.02
CA GLY A 41 -1.20 -0.39 -10.09
C GLY A 41 -2.58 0.25 -10.14
N THR A 42 -3.60 -0.58 -10.20
CA THR A 42 -4.99 -0.20 -9.88
C THR A 42 -5.09 0.18 -8.40
N ALA A 43 -6.14 0.91 -8.01
CA ALA A 43 -6.40 1.23 -6.61
C ALA A 43 -6.42 -0.04 -5.73
N ASP A 44 -7.09 -1.09 -6.21
CA ASP A 44 -7.17 -2.39 -5.52
C ASP A 44 -5.79 -3.05 -5.36
N GLU A 45 -4.98 -3.10 -6.42
CA GLU A 45 -3.62 -3.68 -6.34
C GLU A 45 -2.71 -2.93 -5.36
N ILE A 46 -2.83 -1.59 -5.33
CA ILE A 46 -2.07 -0.75 -4.41
C ILE A 46 -2.52 -0.98 -2.96
N TYR A 47 -3.80 -1.22 -2.72
CA TYR A 47 -4.35 -1.45 -1.38
C TYR A 47 -4.14 -2.89 -0.88
N ASP A 48 -4.51 -3.89 -1.68
CA ASP A 48 -4.51 -5.30 -1.29
C ASP A 48 -3.13 -5.96 -1.41
N THR A 49 -2.30 -5.49 -2.34
CA THR A 49 -1.00 -6.11 -2.67
C THR A 49 0.14 -5.08 -2.79
N PRO A 50 0.42 -4.30 -1.73
CA PRO A 50 1.55 -3.38 -1.74
C PRO A 50 2.87 -4.16 -1.82
N ASN A 51 3.77 -3.70 -2.69
CA ASN A 51 5.03 -4.39 -3.01
C ASN A 51 6.17 -4.11 -2.02
N SER A 52 5.97 -3.16 -1.10
CA SER A 52 6.98 -2.78 -0.11
C SER A 52 6.32 -2.32 1.20
N PRO A 53 7.03 -2.41 2.33
CA PRO A 53 6.56 -1.85 3.60
C PRO A 53 6.30 -0.34 3.53
N PHE A 54 7.01 0.37 2.64
CA PHE A 54 6.76 1.79 2.40
C PHE A 54 5.39 2.00 1.77
N VAL A 55 5.06 1.27 0.69
CA VAL A 55 3.75 1.40 0.04
C VAL A 55 2.63 0.95 0.98
N TYR A 56 2.84 -0.14 1.73
CA TYR A 56 1.90 -0.59 2.76
C TYR A 56 1.62 0.49 3.82
N GLY A 57 2.68 1.16 4.29
CA GLY A 57 2.56 2.27 5.25
C GLY A 57 2.05 3.58 4.65
N PHE A 58 2.09 3.71 3.33
CA PHE A 58 1.67 4.91 2.61
C PHE A 58 0.20 4.90 2.23
N ILE A 59 -0.45 3.74 2.10
CA ILE A 59 -1.83 3.66 1.56
C ILE A 59 -2.91 3.67 2.66
N GLY A 60 -2.53 3.49 3.93
CA GLY A 60 -3.46 3.64 5.03
C GLY A 60 -2.80 3.55 6.41
N GLU A 61 -3.65 3.44 7.44
CA GLU A 61 -3.23 3.23 8.82
C GLU A 61 -2.61 1.84 9.00
N SER A 62 -1.33 1.73 8.68
CA SER A 62 -0.56 0.50 8.91
C SER A 62 -0.20 0.34 10.39
N SER A 63 -0.46 -0.85 10.93
CA SER A 63 0.10 -1.25 12.22
C SER A 63 1.40 -2.01 12.00
N SER A 64 2.51 -1.42 12.41
CA SER A 64 3.81 -2.10 12.45
C SER A 64 4.06 -2.66 13.83
N LEU A 65 4.33 -3.97 13.91
CA LEU A 65 4.59 -4.69 15.15
C LEU A 65 6.03 -5.22 15.11
N PRO A 66 6.87 -4.89 16.11
CA PRO A 66 8.21 -5.47 16.19
C PRO A 66 8.09 -6.96 16.49
N VAL A 67 8.67 -7.78 15.61
CA VAL A 67 8.68 -9.24 15.74
C VAL A 67 10.10 -9.77 15.72
N LYS A 68 10.31 -10.90 16.38
CA LYS A 68 11.56 -11.66 16.32
C LYS A 68 11.31 -12.97 15.57
N VAL A 69 12.22 -13.34 14.67
CA VAL A 69 12.17 -14.62 13.97
C VAL A 69 13.21 -15.55 14.60
N GLU A 70 12.75 -16.62 15.24
CA GLU A 70 13.60 -17.66 15.84
C GLU A 70 13.01 -19.04 15.55
N ASP A 71 13.88 -19.98 15.19
CA ASP A 71 13.52 -21.38 14.89
C ASP A 71 12.36 -21.54 13.88
N GLY A 72 12.29 -20.64 12.90
CA GLY A 72 11.22 -20.63 11.89
C GLY A 72 9.86 -20.14 12.40
N GLN A 73 9.80 -19.60 13.61
CA GLN A 73 8.59 -19.04 14.21
C GLN A 73 8.69 -17.53 14.34
N VAL A 74 7.55 -16.87 14.19
CA VAL A 74 7.41 -15.44 14.49
C VAL A 74 7.04 -15.26 15.96
N TRP A 75 7.76 -14.40 16.66
CA TRP A 75 7.59 -14.06 18.07
C TRP A 75 7.22 -12.59 18.23
N ILE A 76 6.22 -12.31 19.06
CA ILE A 76 5.87 -10.95 19.50
C ILE A 76 6.16 -10.88 21.00
N ALA A 77 7.04 -9.95 21.39
CA ALA A 77 7.63 -9.94 22.74
C ALA A 77 8.18 -11.33 23.09
N ASP A 78 7.71 -11.96 24.17
CA ASP A 78 8.20 -13.25 24.66
C ASP A 78 7.28 -14.43 24.28
N ARG A 79 6.40 -14.25 23.27
CA ARG A 79 5.40 -15.27 22.89
C ARG A 79 5.43 -15.59 21.39
N PRO A 80 5.46 -16.87 21.00
CA PRO A 80 5.30 -17.25 19.61
C PRO A 80 3.83 -17.08 19.20
N ILE A 81 3.59 -16.54 18.00
CA ILE A 81 2.23 -16.30 17.48
C ILE A 81 1.72 -17.43 16.58
N GLY A 82 2.49 -18.51 16.44
CA GLY A 82 2.11 -19.68 15.63
C GLY A 82 2.16 -19.45 14.12
N LEU A 83 2.69 -18.30 13.67
CA LEU A 83 2.99 -18.06 12.27
C LEU A 83 4.37 -18.61 11.92
N SER A 84 4.44 -19.33 10.80
CA SER A 84 5.72 -19.72 10.21
C SER A 84 6.37 -18.48 9.61
N ALA A 85 7.66 -18.29 9.87
CA ALA A 85 8.40 -17.21 9.26
C ALA A 85 8.45 -17.40 7.73
N PRO A 86 8.19 -16.35 6.93
CA PRO A 86 8.39 -16.44 5.48
C PRO A 86 9.86 -16.76 5.20
N GLN A 87 10.11 -17.70 4.29
CA GLN A 87 11.47 -17.96 3.80
C GLN A 87 11.91 -16.74 3.00
N ALA A 88 13.01 -16.12 3.44
CA ALA A 88 13.66 -15.01 2.76
C ALA A 88 14.22 -15.43 1.39
#